data_AF-A0A0H2YMR9-F1
#
_entry.id   AF-A0A0H2YMR9-F1
#
_cell.length_a   1.000
_cell.length_b   1.000
_cell.length_c   1.000
_cell.angle_alpha   90.00
_cell.angle_beta   90.00
_cell.angle_gamma   90.00
#
_symmetry.space_group_name_H-M   'P 1'
#
loop_
_entity.id
_entity.type
_entity.pdbx_description
1 polymer ?
#
loop_
_entity_poly.entity_id
_entity_poly.type
_entity_poly.pdbx_seq_one_letter_code
_entity_poly.pdbx_strand_id
1 'polypeptide(L)'
;MEAVKRGGATGQRMTPGAVPLMLHCASNLHHPHLGRDIDGLRWRWFEHLGVPLPEVEIRCDPTLAENTLSVQVYQERVLEVVLPPDSLLLTRPCSSLVTNNQVLGAKMGSFDWLDAKQAMQARTLGIPYVEGHQRIITCLTRVFERYTAEFIGVQETRYLMDAMEGRYGELVKELQRQIPVGKVAEILQRLVEENISIRDLRTIFGALVVWAPKEKDIVMLTEYVRIALRRHLCRRFSHNKTWISVLRLGDGVEHLIRDSIRQTSSGTYSALEERQSLLILNKIKNAFAENQDAVLLTTLDVRRFVRKIIERDLFVLPVLSWQELGDEMNLKVAGTIELIGDELDETA
;
A
#
# COMPACT_ATOMS: atom_id res chain seq x y z
N MET A 1 10.38 -34.70 52.74
CA MET A 1 11.29 -33.56 53.01
C MET A 1 12.10 -33.36 51.76
N GLU A 2 11.52 -32.59 50.82
CA GLU A 2 11.98 -31.25 50.41
C GLU A 2 13.19 -31.37 49.46
N ALA A 3 13.08 -31.33 48.13
CA ALA A 3 12.46 -30.31 47.27
C ALA A 3 12.84 -28.87 47.67
N VAL A 4 14.03 -28.43 47.25
CA VAL A 4 14.39 -27.00 47.22
C VAL A 4 14.69 -26.58 45.78
N LYS A 5 13.75 -25.80 45.24
CA LYS A 5 13.87 -24.96 44.06
C LYS A 5 15.00 -23.94 44.24
N ARG A 6 15.77 -23.71 43.17
CA ARG A 6 16.27 -22.38 42.74
C ARG A 6 16.07 -22.38 41.22
N GLY A 7 15.10 -21.67 40.64
CA GLY A 7 15.02 -20.21 40.61
C GLY A 7 16.26 -19.72 39.85
N GLY A 8 16.22 -19.43 38.55
CA GLY A 8 15.30 -18.51 37.88
C GLY A 8 16.18 -17.44 37.23
N ALA A 9 16.69 -17.74 36.04
CA ALA A 9 17.29 -16.78 35.12
C ALA A 9 17.03 -17.33 33.71
N THR A 10 15.84 -17.06 33.18
CA THR A 10 15.63 -17.08 31.72
C THR A 10 16.59 -16.07 31.14
N GLY A 11 17.78 -16.53 30.77
CA GLY A 11 18.79 -15.72 30.13
C GLY A 11 18.17 -15.13 28.87
N GLN A 12 17.90 -13.83 28.89
CA GLN A 12 17.72 -13.05 27.67
C GLN A 12 19.01 -13.20 26.87
N ARG A 13 19.05 -14.20 26.00
CA ARG A 13 20.06 -14.25 24.95
C ARG A 13 19.80 -13.03 24.09
N MET A 14 20.78 -12.14 24.02
CA MET A 14 20.77 -11.05 23.05
C MET A 14 20.78 -11.69 21.65
N THR A 15 19.61 -11.83 21.05
CA THR A 15 19.48 -12.27 19.67
C THR A 15 19.65 -11.05 18.78
N PRO A 16 20.61 -11.04 17.85
CA PRO A 16 20.75 -9.94 16.90
C PRO A 16 19.51 -9.87 16.00
N GLY A 17 19.15 -8.66 15.56
CA GLY A 17 18.02 -8.41 14.66
C GLY A 17 16.92 -7.58 15.31
N ALA A 18 16.34 -6.67 14.52
CA ALA A 18 15.17 -5.92 14.94
C ALA A 18 13.93 -6.82 14.88
N VAL A 19 13.06 -6.72 15.88
CA VAL A 19 11.73 -7.32 15.80
C VAL A 19 10.96 -6.60 14.68
N PRO A 20 10.47 -7.31 13.66
CA PRO A 20 9.96 -6.67 12.45
C PRO A 20 8.68 -5.87 12.68
N LEU A 21 7.82 -6.32 13.59
CA LEU A 21 6.53 -5.68 13.83
C LEU A 21 6.12 -5.79 15.30
N MET A 22 5.94 -4.64 15.95
CA MET A 22 5.50 -4.57 17.34
C MET A 22 4.30 -3.64 17.50
N LEU A 23 3.36 -4.06 18.33
CA LEU A 23 2.22 -3.28 18.76
C LEU A 23 2.38 -2.96 20.25
N HIS A 24 2.60 -1.68 20.56
CA HIS A 24 2.64 -1.19 21.93
C HIS A 24 1.28 -0.59 22.28
N CYS A 25 0.62 -1.18 23.27
CA CYS A 25 -0.65 -0.71 23.80
C CYS A 25 -0.43 -0.09 25.17
N ALA A 26 -1.09 1.05 25.44
CA ALA A 26 -1.23 1.55 26.79
C ALA A 26 -1.89 0.50 27.70
N SER A 27 -1.58 0.53 29.00
CA SER A 27 -2.00 -0.50 29.96
C SER A 27 -3.52 -0.67 30.07
N ASN A 28 -4.29 0.37 29.72
CA ASN A 28 -5.74 0.37 29.74
C ASN A 28 -6.39 -0.21 28.45
N LEU A 29 -5.61 -0.51 27.41
CA LEU A 29 -6.07 -1.07 26.13
C LEU A 29 -5.89 -2.60 26.06
N HIS A 30 -6.19 -3.30 27.15
CA HIS A 30 -6.09 -4.77 27.17
C HIS A 30 -7.38 -5.42 26.66
N HIS A 31 -7.29 -6.10 25.52
CA HIS A 31 -8.41 -6.83 24.92
C HIS A 31 -8.06 -8.32 24.76
N PRO A 32 -8.84 -9.25 25.34
CA PRO A 32 -8.51 -10.69 25.35
C PRO A 32 -8.50 -11.34 23.96
N HIS A 33 -9.20 -10.77 22.98
CA HIS A 33 -9.30 -11.31 21.61
C HIS A 33 -8.32 -10.69 20.61
N LEU A 34 -7.55 -9.68 21.03
CA LEU A 34 -6.72 -8.89 20.13
C LEU A 34 -5.71 -9.74 19.34
N GLY A 35 -5.04 -10.69 19.98
CA GLY A 35 -4.08 -11.58 19.30
C GLY A 35 -4.75 -12.39 18.17
N ARG A 36 -5.92 -12.97 18.43
CA ARG A 36 -6.69 -13.73 17.43
C ARG A 36 -7.11 -12.84 16.25
N ASP A 37 -7.56 -11.62 16.53
CA ASP A 37 -7.99 -10.69 15.50
C ASP A 37 -6.83 -10.20 14.63
N ILE A 38 -5.64 -10.05 15.22
CA ILE A 38 -4.41 -9.71 14.51
C ILE A 38 -3.97 -10.86 13.61
N ASP A 39 -3.99 -12.10 14.08
CA ASP A 39 -3.70 -13.26 13.21
C ASP A 39 -4.72 -13.40 12.09
N GLY A 40 -6.00 -13.15 12.38
CA GLY A 40 -7.05 -13.04 11.36
C GLY A 40 -6.79 -11.92 10.36
N LEU A 41 -6.28 -10.77 10.79
CA LEU A 41 -5.85 -9.68 9.91
C LEU A 41 -4.68 -10.12 9.02
N ARG A 42 -3.64 -10.74 9.57
CA ARG A 42 -2.49 -11.25 8.82
C ARG A 42 -2.91 -12.24 7.73
N TRP A 43 -3.79 -13.17 8.06
CA TRP A 43 -4.31 -14.12 7.07
C TRP A 43 -5.13 -13.44 5.97
N ARG A 44 -6.03 -12.52 6.34
CA ARG A 44 -6.77 -11.71 5.36
C ARG A 44 -5.83 -10.91 4.46
N TRP A 45 -4.73 -10.39 5.01
CA TRP A 45 -3.73 -9.65 4.25
C TRP A 45 -2.97 -10.54 3.25
N PHE A 46 -2.57 -11.73 3.68
CA PHE A 46 -1.99 -12.75 2.81
C PHE A 46 -2.97 -13.16 1.70
N GLU A 47 -4.25 -13.34 2.03
CA GLU A 47 -5.30 -13.60 1.04
C GLU A 47 -5.57 -12.37 0.13
N HIS A 48 -5.29 -11.15 0.57
CA HIS A 48 -5.48 -9.96 -0.25
C HIS A 48 -4.31 -9.74 -1.21
N LEU A 49 -3.09 -9.69 -0.68
CA LEU A 49 -1.88 -9.31 -1.43
C LEU A 49 -0.95 -10.48 -1.76
N GLY A 50 -1.05 -11.62 -1.10
CA GLY A 50 -0.12 -12.75 -1.29
C GLY A 50 1.21 -12.58 -0.57
N VAL A 51 1.30 -11.63 0.36
CA VAL A 51 2.53 -11.30 1.10
C VAL A 51 2.50 -12.01 2.46
N PRO A 52 3.48 -12.87 2.78
CA PRO A 52 3.59 -13.48 4.10
C PRO A 52 4.05 -12.42 5.11
N LEU A 53 3.17 -12.03 6.03
CA LEU A 53 3.50 -11.06 7.08
C LEU A 53 4.14 -11.73 8.32
N PRO A 54 5.15 -11.09 8.94
CA PRO A 54 5.69 -11.56 10.21
C PRO A 54 4.64 -11.53 11.32
N GLU A 55 4.94 -12.19 12.43
CA GLU A 55 4.10 -12.14 13.63
C GLU A 55 4.16 -10.75 14.27
N VAL A 56 3.04 -10.31 14.85
CA VAL A 56 2.94 -9.03 15.55
C VAL A 56 3.18 -9.27 17.03
N GLU A 57 4.29 -8.75 17.55
CA GLU A 57 4.55 -8.84 18.99
C GLU A 57 3.75 -7.76 19.73
N ILE A 58 2.81 -8.17 20.58
CA ILE A 58 1.98 -7.26 21.37
C ILE A 58 2.66 -7.02 22.72
N ARG A 59 2.94 -5.76 23.05
CA ARG A 59 3.52 -5.35 24.32
C ARG A 59 2.64 -4.32 25.01
N CYS A 60 2.48 -4.47 26.32
CA CYS A 60 1.90 -3.42 27.14
C CYS A 60 3.03 -2.49 27.58
N ASP A 61 2.94 -1.22 27.20
CA ASP A 61 3.93 -0.21 27.57
C ASP A 61 3.31 0.74 28.61
N PRO A 62 3.82 0.75 29.86
CA PRO A 62 3.31 1.65 30.91
C PRO A 62 3.75 3.10 30.72
N THR A 63 4.69 3.40 29.81
CA THR A 63 5.16 4.77 29.54
C THR A 63 4.25 5.53 28.58
N LEU A 64 3.39 4.83 27.84
CA LEU A 64 2.41 5.44 26.94
C LEU A 64 1.26 6.09 27.72
N ALA A 65 0.80 7.23 27.23
CA ALA A 65 -0.40 7.89 27.76
C ALA A 65 -1.64 7.01 27.61
N GLU A 66 -2.65 7.23 28.45
CA GLU A 66 -3.89 6.45 28.42
C GLU A 66 -4.54 6.44 27.02
N ASN A 67 -5.08 5.28 26.64
CA ASN A 67 -5.68 5.04 25.33
C ASN A 67 -4.74 5.27 24.13
N THR A 68 -3.43 5.31 24.34
CA THR A 68 -2.46 5.47 23.25
C THR A 68 -2.01 4.13 22.70
N LEU A 69 -1.92 4.05 21.38
CA LEU A 69 -1.42 2.93 20.61
C LEU A 69 -0.18 3.39 19.84
N SER A 70 0.89 2.60 19.86
CA SER A 70 2.04 2.80 19.00
C SER A 70 2.37 1.54 18.21
N VAL A 71 2.61 1.70 16.91
CA VAL A 71 3.07 0.61 16.04
C VAL A 71 4.50 0.89 15.61
N GLN A 72 5.34 -0.13 15.74
CA GLN A 72 6.73 -0.09 15.34
C GLN A 72 7.01 -1.11 14.24
N VAL A 73 7.76 -0.68 13.22
CA VAL A 73 8.27 -1.52 12.13
C VAL A 73 9.78 -1.53 12.25
N TYR A 74 10.37 -2.71 12.40
CA TYR A 74 11.81 -2.89 12.70
C TYR A 74 12.31 -2.02 13.87
N GLN A 75 11.53 -1.95 14.96
CA GLN A 75 11.79 -1.13 16.16
C GLN A 75 11.68 0.40 15.97
N GLU A 76 11.42 0.87 14.75
CA GLU A 76 11.16 2.29 14.49
C GLU A 76 9.67 2.61 14.58
N ARG A 77 9.33 3.70 15.28
CA ARG A 77 7.93 4.10 15.46
C ARG A 77 7.36 4.70 14.17
N VAL A 78 6.37 4.02 13.59
CA VAL A 78 5.71 4.45 12.34
C VAL A 78 4.32 5.02 12.55
N LEU A 79 3.67 4.68 13.67
CA LEU A 79 2.34 5.15 14.02
C LEU A 79 2.23 5.38 15.52
N GLU A 80 1.63 6.50 15.89
CA GLU A 80 1.22 6.80 17.26
C GLU A 80 -0.16 7.45 17.23
N VAL A 81 -1.12 6.86 17.93
CA VAL A 81 -2.53 7.27 17.87
C VAL A 81 -3.12 7.19 19.26
N VAL A 82 -3.73 8.29 19.69
CA VAL A 82 -4.59 8.32 20.86
C VAL A 82 -5.99 7.92 20.43
N LEU A 83 -6.52 6.82 20.97
CA LEU A 83 -7.87 6.33 20.72
C LEU A 83 -8.85 7.04 21.65
N PRO A 84 -9.73 7.94 21.18
CA PRO A 84 -10.63 8.62 22.09
C PRO A 84 -11.59 7.61 22.76
N PRO A 85 -11.88 7.76 24.07
CA PRO A 85 -12.89 6.95 24.73
C PRO A 85 -14.27 7.24 24.12
N ASP A 86 -15.12 6.21 24.05
CA ASP A 86 -16.49 6.30 23.54
C ASP A 86 -16.67 6.87 22.11
N SER A 87 -15.59 6.86 21.32
CA SER A 87 -15.63 7.23 19.90
C SER A 87 -15.62 6.02 18.98
N LEU A 88 -16.25 6.18 17.83
CA LEU A 88 -16.26 5.25 16.72
C LEU A 88 -15.23 5.72 15.69
N LEU A 89 -14.59 4.80 15.00
CA LEU A 89 -13.66 5.13 13.92
C LEU A 89 -14.37 4.94 12.58
N LEU A 90 -14.41 5.98 11.75
CA LEU A 90 -14.91 5.86 10.38
C LEU A 90 -13.88 5.14 9.50
N THR A 91 -14.36 4.20 8.69
CA THR A 91 -13.50 3.50 7.72
C THR A 91 -13.44 4.22 6.36
N ARG A 92 -14.36 5.15 6.12
CA ARG A 92 -14.38 6.01 4.94
C ARG A 92 -14.61 7.46 5.38
N PRO A 93 -13.94 8.43 4.73
CA PRO A 93 -14.18 9.84 5.01
C PRO A 93 -15.64 10.18 4.70
N CYS A 94 -16.23 11.03 5.53
CA CYS A 94 -17.60 11.48 5.35
C CYS A 94 -17.72 12.98 5.68
N SER A 95 -18.28 13.75 4.76
CA SER A 95 -18.57 15.18 4.96
C SER A 95 -19.94 15.44 5.59
N SER A 96 -20.81 14.43 5.67
CA SER A 96 -22.20 14.57 6.13
C SER A 96 -22.36 14.50 7.65
N LEU A 97 -21.32 14.06 8.37
CA LEU A 97 -21.32 13.91 9.83
C LEU A 97 -20.24 14.78 10.45
N VAL A 98 -20.47 15.18 11.71
CA VAL A 98 -19.47 15.94 12.47
C VAL A 98 -18.46 14.95 13.04
N THR A 99 -17.25 15.00 12.52
CA THR A 99 -16.14 14.14 12.93
C THR A 99 -15.03 14.96 13.57
N ASN A 100 -14.27 14.34 14.46
CA ASN A 100 -13.01 14.87 14.96
C ASN A 100 -11.85 14.23 14.17
N ASN A 101 -11.14 15.03 13.39
CA ASN A 101 -10.05 14.55 12.57
C ASN A 101 -8.73 14.49 13.38
N GLN A 102 -8.08 13.34 13.38
CA GLN A 102 -6.76 13.14 13.99
C GLN A 102 -5.74 12.80 12.90
N VAL A 103 -4.70 13.62 12.78
CA VAL A 103 -3.58 13.39 11.86
C VAL A 103 -2.63 12.34 12.46
N LEU A 104 -2.25 11.35 11.66
CA LEU A 104 -1.55 10.13 12.12
C LEU A 104 -0.04 10.15 11.88
N GLY A 105 0.50 11.29 11.45
CA GLY A 105 1.91 11.47 11.08
C GLY A 105 2.16 11.49 9.58
N ALA A 106 3.44 11.68 9.20
CA ALA A 106 3.85 11.79 7.81
C ALA A 106 3.49 10.51 7.04
N LYS A 107 2.81 10.67 5.90
CA LYS A 107 2.36 9.58 5.01
C LYS A 107 1.23 8.68 5.55
N MET A 108 0.76 8.77 6.80
CA MET A 108 -0.31 7.88 7.29
C MET A 108 -1.73 8.45 7.06
N GLY A 109 -1.84 9.74 6.76
CA GLY A 109 -3.11 10.42 6.55
C GLY A 109 -3.78 10.80 7.88
N SER A 110 -5.11 10.70 7.94
CA SER A 110 -5.89 11.03 9.12
C SER A 110 -6.98 10.00 9.41
N PHE A 111 -7.40 9.95 10.67
CA PHE A 111 -8.58 9.22 11.12
C PHE A 111 -9.69 10.18 11.49
N ASP A 112 -10.90 9.83 11.07
CA ASP A 112 -12.12 10.55 11.43
C ASP A 112 -12.83 9.80 12.56
N TRP A 113 -12.86 10.44 13.74
CA TRP A 113 -13.54 9.92 14.91
C TRP A 113 -14.96 10.48 14.98
N LEU A 114 -15.92 9.59 15.24
CA LEU A 114 -17.33 9.92 15.39
C LEU A 114 -17.76 9.69 16.84
N ASP A 115 -18.51 10.62 17.42
CA ASP A 115 -19.12 10.42 18.75
C ASP A 115 -20.12 9.25 18.70
N ALA A 116 -20.11 8.36 19.69
CA ALA A 116 -21.05 7.25 19.80
C ALA A 116 -22.53 7.68 19.70
N LYS A 117 -22.87 8.91 20.10
CA LYS A 117 -24.23 9.46 19.94
C LYS A 117 -24.70 9.53 18.48
N GLN A 118 -23.77 9.65 17.53
CA GLN A 118 -24.07 9.73 16.09
C GLN A 118 -24.10 8.34 15.41
N ALA A 119 -23.92 7.24 16.16
CA ALA A 119 -23.93 5.86 15.64
C ALA A 119 -25.18 5.55 14.80
N MET A 120 -26.36 5.88 15.31
CA MET A 120 -27.64 5.61 14.64
C MET A 120 -27.77 6.39 13.32
N GLN A 121 -27.29 7.63 13.30
CA GLN A 121 -27.27 8.45 12.09
C GLN A 121 -26.31 7.87 11.05
N ALA A 122 -25.10 7.47 11.46
CA ALA A 122 -24.14 6.81 10.58
C ALA A 122 -24.70 5.51 9.97
N ARG A 123 -25.39 4.68 10.76
CA ARG A 123 -26.07 3.47 10.25
C ARG A 123 -27.15 3.80 9.23
N THR A 124 -27.93 4.85 9.48
CA THR A 124 -29.02 5.28 8.58
C THR A 124 -28.49 5.79 7.24
N LEU A 125 -27.34 6.47 7.27
CA LEU A 125 -26.63 6.95 6.08
C LEU A 125 -25.77 5.87 5.39
N GLY A 126 -25.71 4.65 5.95
CA GLY A 126 -24.89 3.56 5.41
C GLY A 126 -23.38 3.80 5.52
N ILE A 127 -22.94 4.68 6.44
CA ILE A 127 -21.52 5.03 6.62
C ILE A 127 -20.86 3.94 7.47
N PRO A 128 -19.83 3.24 6.95
CA PRO A 128 -19.18 2.15 7.67
C PRO A 128 -18.24 2.68 8.76
N TYR A 129 -18.45 2.21 9.99
CA TYR A 129 -17.65 2.56 11.16
C TYR A 129 -17.27 1.30 11.96
N VAL A 130 -16.26 1.41 12.82
CA VAL A 130 -15.80 0.34 13.71
C VAL A 130 -15.73 0.79 15.17
N GLU A 131 -15.93 -0.16 16.09
CA GLU A 131 -15.98 0.07 17.54
C GLU A 131 -14.97 -0.81 18.29
N GLY A 132 -14.66 -0.46 19.56
CA GLY A 132 -13.86 -1.31 20.46
C GLY A 132 -12.47 -1.66 19.92
N HIS A 133 -12.09 -2.94 20.02
CA HIS A 133 -10.77 -3.45 19.59
C HIS A 133 -10.60 -3.44 18.06
N GLN A 134 -11.68 -3.40 17.27
CA GLN A 134 -11.59 -3.30 15.80
C GLN A 134 -10.99 -1.96 15.34
N ARG A 135 -11.03 -0.94 16.21
CA ARG A 135 -10.31 0.34 15.99
C ARG A 135 -8.80 0.09 15.91
N ILE A 136 -8.24 -0.74 16.80
CA ILE A 136 -6.81 -1.14 16.80
C ILE A 136 -6.48 -1.91 15.52
N ILE A 137 -7.34 -2.84 15.11
CA ILE A 137 -7.18 -3.61 13.86
C ILE A 137 -7.18 -2.68 12.64
N THR A 138 -7.99 -1.63 12.65
CA THR A 138 -8.01 -0.62 11.56
C THR A 138 -6.73 0.21 11.55
N CYS A 139 -6.18 0.57 12.72
CA CYS A 139 -4.86 1.21 12.81
C CYS A 139 -3.76 0.31 12.21
N LEU A 140 -3.72 -0.97 12.58
CA LEU A 140 -2.78 -1.94 12.00
C LEU A 140 -2.98 -2.12 10.50
N THR A 141 -4.23 -2.13 10.04
CA THR A 141 -4.56 -2.21 8.60
C THR A 141 -3.93 -1.05 7.84
N ARG A 142 -4.00 0.19 8.37
CA ARG A 142 -3.33 1.35 7.74
C ARG A 142 -1.82 1.20 7.69
N VAL A 143 -1.21 0.68 8.76
CA VAL A 143 0.23 0.38 8.75
C VAL A 143 0.56 -0.64 7.68
N PHE A 144 -0.23 -1.72 7.56
CA PHE A 144 0.01 -2.71 6.52
C PHE A 144 -0.14 -2.12 5.12
N GLU A 145 -1.18 -1.33 4.85
CA GLU A 145 -1.34 -0.64 3.55
C GLU A 145 -0.08 0.14 3.14
N ARG A 146 0.62 0.76 4.11
CA ARG A 146 1.80 1.60 3.84
C ARG A 146 3.12 0.85 3.82
N TYR A 147 3.28 -0.15 4.68
CA TYR A 147 4.57 -0.77 4.98
C TYR A 147 4.69 -2.22 4.52
N THR A 148 3.65 -2.81 3.90
CA THR A 148 3.69 -4.24 3.48
C THR A 148 4.88 -4.56 2.58
N ALA A 149 5.25 -3.61 1.71
CA ALA A 149 6.39 -3.77 0.80
C ALA A 149 7.72 -4.02 1.53
N GLU A 150 7.91 -3.47 2.73
CA GLU A 150 9.14 -3.64 3.53
C GLU A 150 9.30 -5.05 4.12
N PHE A 151 8.23 -5.85 4.10
CA PHE A 151 8.28 -7.25 4.51
C PHE A 151 8.60 -8.20 3.35
N ILE A 152 8.90 -7.68 2.16
CA ILE A 152 9.32 -8.47 1.00
C ILE A 152 10.80 -8.29 0.80
N GLY A 153 11.58 -9.19 1.40
CA GLY A 153 13.02 -9.29 1.17
C GLY A 153 13.40 -10.42 0.24
N VAL A 154 14.72 -10.66 0.16
CA VAL A 154 15.30 -11.81 -0.54
C VAL A 154 14.82 -13.12 0.08
N GLN A 155 14.71 -13.17 1.42
CA GLN A 155 14.30 -14.36 2.15
C GLN A 155 12.85 -14.72 1.87
N GLU A 156 11.93 -13.76 1.96
CA GLU A 156 10.51 -13.99 1.71
C GLU A 156 10.26 -14.32 0.24
N THR A 157 10.98 -13.65 -0.67
CA THR A 157 10.93 -13.99 -2.09
C THR A 157 11.43 -15.41 -2.35
N ARG A 158 12.53 -15.85 -1.71
CA ARG A 158 13.00 -17.22 -1.83
C ARG A 158 11.96 -18.22 -1.30
N TYR A 159 11.36 -17.94 -0.15
CA TYR A 159 10.28 -18.75 0.41
C TYR A 159 9.10 -18.88 -0.57
N LEU A 160 8.68 -17.79 -1.21
CA LEU A 160 7.60 -17.80 -2.22
C LEU A 160 7.99 -18.62 -3.47
N MET A 161 9.25 -18.50 -3.92
CA MET A 161 9.76 -19.29 -5.04
C MET A 161 9.81 -20.78 -4.70
N ASP A 162 10.30 -21.16 -3.52
CA ASP A 162 10.38 -22.54 -3.05
C ASP A 162 8.99 -23.17 -2.92
N ALA A 163 8.01 -22.43 -2.38
CA ALA A 163 6.62 -22.87 -2.31
C ALA A 163 6.01 -23.13 -3.71
N MET A 164 6.48 -22.42 -4.74
CA MET A 164 6.06 -22.60 -6.12
C MET A 164 6.75 -23.79 -6.81
N GLU A 165 7.95 -24.21 -6.38
CA GLU A 165 8.71 -25.30 -7.02
C GLU A 165 7.92 -26.62 -7.04
N GLY A 166 7.10 -26.90 -6.03
CA GLY A 166 6.28 -28.11 -5.96
C GLY A 166 5.24 -28.26 -7.07
N ARG A 167 4.79 -27.16 -7.69
CA ARG A 167 3.80 -27.17 -8.79
C ARG A 167 4.35 -26.64 -10.12
N TYR A 168 5.33 -25.75 -10.06
CA TYR A 168 5.85 -24.99 -11.20
C TYR A 168 7.38 -25.00 -11.24
N GLY A 169 8.01 -26.12 -10.85
CA GLY A 169 9.48 -26.24 -10.75
C GLY A 169 10.25 -25.79 -11.98
N GLU A 170 9.82 -26.15 -13.19
CA GLU A 170 10.51 -25.73 -14.42
C GLU A 170 10.42 -24.21 -14.66
N LEU A 171 9.29 -23.58 -14.34
CA LEU A 171 9.14 -22.13 -14.41
C LEU A 171 10.08 -21.42 -13.42
N VAL A 172 10.16 -21.93 -12.18
CA VAL A 172 11.02 -21.35 -11.14
C VAL A 172 12.50 -21.50 -11.52
N LYS A 173 12.93 -22.68 -12.01
CA LYS A 173 14.30 -22.90 -12.48
C LYS A 173 14.66 -21.98 -13.65
N GLU A 174 13.75 -21.82 -14.61
CA GLU A 174 13.98 -20.95 -15.75
C GLU A 174 14.10 -19.48 -15.32
N LEU A 175 13.24 -19.02 -14.40
CA LEU A 175 13.34 -17.69 -13.81
C LEU A 175 14.69 -17.48 -13.11
N GLN A 176 15.11 -18.44 -12.26
CA GLN A 176 16.38 -18.37 -11.52
C GLN A 176 17.60 -18.27 -12.43
N ARG A 177 17.55 -18.84 -13.64
CA ARG A 177 18.64 -18.74 -14.63
C ARG A 177 18.76 -17.34 -15.24
N GLN A 178 17.65 -16.60 -15.33
CA GLN A 178 17.59 -15.33 -16.04
C GLN A 178 17.73 -14.11 -15.12
N ILE A 179 17.22 -14.20 -13.89
CA ILE A 179 17.16 -13.07 -12.96
C ILE A 179 17.55 -13.48 -11.52
N PRO A 180 18.45 -12.72 -10.86
CA PRO A 180 18.77 -12.96 -9.45
C PRO A 180 17.54 -12.76 -8.55
N VAL A 181 17.45 -13.54 -7.47
CA VAL A 181 16.34 -13.46 -6.49
C VAL A 181 16.17 -12.04 -5.94
N GLY A 182 17.27 -11.29 -5.72
CA GLY A 182 17.19 -9.90 -5.26
C GLY A 182 16.45 -8.97 -6.24
N LYS A 183 16.60 -9.16 -7.54
CA LYS A 183 15.83 -8.37 -8.53
C LYS A 183 14.36 -8.81 -8.58
N VAL A 184 14.07 -10.09 -8.38
CA VAL A 184 12.68 -10.57 -8.25
C VAL A 184 12.03 -9.95 -7.02
N ALA A 185 12.74 -9.92 -5.89
CA ALA A 185 12.26 -9.28 -4.66
C ALA A 185 11.92 -7.81 -4.88
N GLU A 186 12.81 -7.07 -5.56
CA GLU A 186 12.59 -5.65 -5.89
C GLU A 186 11.35 -5.43 -6.79
N ILE A 187 11.06 -6.35 -7.72
CA ILE A 187 9.87 -6.30 -8.58
C ILE A 187 8.60 -6.59 -7.76
N LEU A 188 8.61 -7.63 -6.92
CA LEU A 188 7.49 -7.96 -6.04
C LEU A 188 7.21 -6.82 -5.06
N GLN A 189 8.25 -6.20 -4.51
CA GLN A 189 8.16 -5.05 -3.63
C GLN A 189 7.45 -3.89 -4.34
N ARG A 190 7.89 -3.49 -5.55
CA ARG A 190 7.25 -2.42 -6.34
C ARG A 190 5.80 -2.69 -6.67
N LEU A 191 5.43 -3.93 -6.96
CA LEU A 191 4.01 -4.30 -7.17
C LEU A 191 3.21 -4.02 -5.89
N VAL A 192 3.72 -4.45 -4.74
CA VAL A 192 3.06 -4.34 -3.44
C VAL A 192 3.03 -2.90 -2.90
N GLU A 193 4.02 -2.06 -3.24
CA GLU A 193 4.00 -0.60 -2.97
C GLU A 193 2.81 0.12 -3.62
N GLU A 194 2.33 -0.43 -4.75
CA GLU A 194 1.12 0.02 -5.43
C GLU A 194 -0.12 -0.81 -5.03
N ASN A 195 -0.01 -1.53 -3.91
CA ASN A 195 -0.98 -2.48 -3.39
C ASN A 195 -1.36 -3.59 -4.38
N ILE A 196 -0.58 -3.91 -5.41
CA ILE A 196 -0.90 -4.98 -6.37
C ILE A 196 -0.66 -6.34 -5.73
N SER A 197 -1.66 -7.23 -5.89
CA SER A 197 -1.58 -8.58 -5.36
C SER A 197 -0.54 -9.41 -6.12
N ILE A 198 0.38 -10.03 -5.37
CA ILE A 198 1.38 -10.97 -5.88
C ILE A 198 0.93 -12.44 -5.75
N ARG A 199 -0.36 -12.69 -5.45
CA ARG A 199 -0.90 -14.06 -5.31
C ARG A 199 -0.74 -14.90 -6.57
N ASP A 200 -0.87 -14.29 -7.74
CA ASP A 200 -0.67 -14.97 -9.02
C ASP A 200 0.81 -14.98 -9.42
N LEU A 201 1.63 -15.62 -8.57
CA LEU A 201 3.07 -15.77 -8.81
C LEU A 201 3.37 -16.49 -10.13
N ARG A 202 2.47 -17.37 -10.60
CA ARG A 202 2.62 -18.04 -11.89
C ARG A 202 2.65 -17.03 -13.04
N THR A 203 1.68 -16.11 -13.08
CA THR A 203 1.63 -15.08 -14.12
C THR A 203 2.81 -14.10 -14.00
N ILE A 204 3.16 -13.72 -12.76
CA ILE A 204 4.30 -12.84 -12.50
C ILE A 204 5.61 -13.46 -13.00
N PHE A 205 5.94 -14.68 -12.57
CA PHE A 205 7.16 -15.37 -12.96
C PHE A 205 7.17 -15.68 -14.45
N GLY A 206 6.03 -16.05 -15.04
CA GLY A 206 5.89 -16.25 -16.48
C GLY A 206 6.21 -14.99 -17.28
N ALA A 207 5.69 -13.83 -16.85
CA ALA A 207 5.99 -12.55 -17.48
C ALA A 207 7.49 -12.22 -17.38
N LEU A 208 8.10 -12.44 -16.21
CA LEU A 208 9.53 -12.20 -16.01
C LEU A 208 10.41 -13.09 -16.90
N VAL A 209 10.08 -14.38 -17.05
CA VAL A 209 10.82 -15.29 -17.95
C VAL A 209 10.74 -14.83 -19.41
N VAL A 210 9.64 -14.20 -19.83
CA VAL A 210 9.49 -13.69 -21.20
C VAL A 210 10.27 -12.38 -21.43
N TRP A 211 10.29 -11.50 -20.43
CA TRP A 211 10.79 -10.13 -20.59
C TRP A 211 12.21 -9.89 -20.05
N ALA A 212 12.68 -10.63 -19.04
CA ALA A 212 14.02 -10.48 -18.46
C ALA A 212 15.20 -10.64 -19.45
N PRO A 213 15.09 -11.43 -20.54
CA PRO A 213 16.12 -11.47 -21.57
C PRO A 213 16.18 -10.17 -22.40
N LYS A 214 15.04 -9.49 -22.57
CA LYS A 214 14.86 -8.33 -23.46
C LYS A 214 15.03 -7.00 -22.73
N GLU A 215 14.67 -6.95 -21.46
CA GLU A 215 14.67 -5.75 -20.64
C GLU A 215 15.50 -5.99 -19.37
N LYS A 216 16.33 -5.00 -19.02
CA LYS A 216 17.21 -5.05 -17.84
C LYS A 216 16.78 -4.06 -16.76
N ASP A 217 16.03 -3.02 -17.13
CA ASP A 217 15.45 -2.08 -16.18
C ASP A 217 14.36 -2.79 -15.36
N ILE A 218 14.60 -2.89 -14.06
CA ILE A 218 13.70 -3.51 -13.08
C ILE A 218 12.36 -2.80 -13.06
N VAL A 219 12.37 -1.48 -13.24
CA VAL A 219 11.15 -0.69 -13.24
C VAL A 219 10.31 -1.00 -14.47
N MET A 220 10.93 -1.10 -15.65
CA MET A 220 10.22 -1.47 -16.87
C MET A 220 9.75 -2.94 -16.85
N LEU A 221 10.55 -3.85 -16.28
CA LEU A 221 10.10 -5.23 -16.02
C LEU A 221 8.85 -5.26 -15.12
N THR A 222 8.79 -4.39 -14.12
CA THR A 222 7.60 -4.26 -13.26
C THR A 222 6.38 -3.83 -14.08
N GLU A 223 6.51 -2.88 -15.01
CA GLU A 223 5.42 -2.49 -15.93
C GLU A 223 4.95 -3.68 -16.79
N TYR A 224 5.85 -4.48 -17.34
CA TYR A 224 5.47 -5.67 -18.11
C TYR A 224 4.74 -6.72 -17.26
N VAL A 225 5.14 -6.90 -16.01
CA VAL A 225 4.43 -7.77 -15.07
C VAL A 225 3.03 -7.22 -14.78
N ARG A 226 2.87 -5.91 -14.59
CA ARG A 226 1.56 -5.27 -14.39
C ARG A 226 0.63 -5.49 -15.58
N ILE A 227 1.14 -5.35 -16.80
CA ILE A 227 0.38 -5.67 -18.03
C ILE A 227 -0.05 -7.14 -18.03
N ALA A 228 0.83 -8.06 -17.65
CA ALA A 228 0.47 -9.48 -17.55
C ALA A 228 -0.64 -9.73 -16.51
N LEU A 229 -0.69 -8.92 -15.45
CA LEU A 229 -1.72 -8.92 -14.41
C LEU A 229 -3.00 -8.12 -14.78
N ARG A 230 -3.17 -7.68 -16.03
CA ARG A 230 -4.33 -6.89 -16.48
C ARG A 230 -5.68 -7.40 -15.99
N ARG A 231 -5.93 -8.71 -16.05
CA ARG A 231 -7.20 -9.31 -15.61
C ARG A 231 -7.46 -9.06 -14.12
N HIS A 232 -6.42 -9.14 -13.29
CA HIS A 232 -6.49 -8.86 -11.87
C HIS A 232 -6.77 -7.38 -11.62
N LEU A 233 -6.00 -6.49 -12.25
CA LEU A 233 -6.14 -5.03 -12.11
C LEU A 233 -7.53 -4.56 -12.53
N CYS A 234 -7.99 -4.99 -13.71
CA CYS A 234 -9.31 -4.70 -14.23
C CYS A 234 -10.43 -5.13 -13.28
N ARG A 235 -10.39 -6.36 -12.77
CA ARG A 235 -11.41 -6.86 -11.85
C ARG A 235 -11.43 -6.10 -10.53
N ARG A 236 -10.25 -5.73 -10.03
CA ARG A 236 -10.12 -4.98 -8.79
C ARG A 236 -10.74 -3.59 -8.92
N PHE A 237 -10.37 -2.84 -9.95
CA PHE A 237 -10.79 -1.45 -10.08
C PHE A 237 -12.18 -1.28 -10.70
N SER A 238 -12.73 -2.29 -11.35
CA SER A 238 -14.13 -2.26 -11.78
C SER A 238 -15.12 -2.45 -10.63
N HIS A 239 -14.69 -2.93 -9.45
CA HIS A 239 -15.55 -3.17 -8.29
C HIS A 239 -16.81 -4.00 -8.64
N ASN A 240 -16.62 -5.07 -9.43
CA ASN A 240 -17.69 -5.92 -9.98
C ASN A 240 -18.63 -5.24 -11.00
N LYS A 241 -18.34 -4.01 -11.43
CA LYS A 241 -19.03 -3.33 -12.54
C LYS A 241 -18.42 -3.77 -13.88
N THR A 242 -19.12 -3.45 -14.97
CA THR A 242 -18.67 -3.66 -16.36
C THR A 242 -17.76 -2.56 -16.89
N TRP A 243 -17.49 -1.54 -16.06
CA TRP A 243 -16.70 -0.35 -16.42
C TRP A 243 -15.81 0.10 -15.25
N ILE A 244 -14.78 0.88 -15.57
CA ILE A 244 -13.87 1.51 -14.61
C ILE A 244 -14.01 3.04 -14.71
N SER A 245 -14.14 3.71 -13.57
CA SER A 245 -14.12 5.18 -13.51
C SER A 245 -12.69 5.66 -13.63
N VAL A 246 -12.40 6.56 -14.57
CA VAL A 246 -11.03 7.03 -14.84
C VAL A 246 -10.92 8.54 -14.78
N LEU A 247 -9.86 9.02 -14.15
CA LEU A 247 -9.33 10.38 -14.32
C LEU A 247 -8.23 10.28 -15.37
N ARG A 248 -8.42 10.87 -16.55
CA ARG A 248 -7.45 10.78 -17.63
C ARG A 248 -6.38 11.86 -17.46
N LEU A 249 -5.11 11.51 -17.51
CA LEU A 249 -4.03 12.49 -17.64
C LEU A 249 -4.04 13.06 -19.05
N GLY A 250 -4.06 14.37 -19.19
CA GLY A 250 -4.07 15.04 -20.49
C GLY A 250 -2.70 15.01 -21.17
N ASP A 251 -2.71 15.02 -22.50
CA ASP A 251 -1.51 14.85 -23.34
C ASP A 251 -0.42 15.89 -23.02
N GLY A 252 -0.80 17.13 -22.68
CA GLY A 252 0.15 18.18 -22.28
C GLY A 252 0.92 17.85 -20.99
N VAL A 253 0.23 17.27 -19.99
CA VAL A 253 0.88 16.80 -18.76
C VAL A 253 1.79 15.60 -19.06
N GLU A 254 1.31 14.66 -19.87
CA GLU A 254 2.10 13.50 -20.27
C GLU A 254 3.37 13.89 -21.02
N HIS A 255 3.27 14.85 -21.94
CA HIS A 255 4.41 15.38 -22.69
C HIS A 255 5.41 16.08 -21.77
N LEU A 256 4.95 16.93 -20.86
CA LEU A 256 5.80 17.61 -19.88
C LEU A 256 6.58 16.61 -19.02
N ILE A 257 5.91 15.58 -18.51
CA ILE A 257 6.56 14.52 -17.74
C ILE A 257 7.56 13.77 -18.62
N ARG A 258 7.17 13.39 -19.84
CA ARG A 258 8.03 12.66 -20.79
C ARG A 258 9.32 13.42 -21.11
N ASP A 259 9.20 14.72 -21.35
CA ASP A 259 10.34 15.61 -21.69
C ASP A 259 11.27 15.84 -20.50
N SER A 260 10.77 15.63 -19.28
CA SER A 260 11.60 15.66 -18.07
C SER A 260 12.40 14.38 -17.85
N ILE A 261 12.10 13.28 -18.55
CA ILE A 261 12.76 12.00 -18.32
C ILE A 261 14.23 12.06 -18.80
N ARG A 262 15.14 11.64 -17.94
CA ARG A 262 16.57 11.53 -18.21
C ARG A 262 17.02 10.10 -17.99
N GLN A 263 17.77 9.57 -18.95
CA GLN A 263 18.40 8.25 -18.85
C GLN A 263 19.86 8.44 -18.47
N THR A 264 20.29 7.73 -17.42
CA THR A 264 21.68 7.71 -16.96
C THR A 264 22.16 6.28 -16.78
N SER A 265 23.46 6.10 -16.59
CA SER A 265 24.04 4.80 -16.24
C SER A 265 23.46 4.21 -14.94
N SER A 266 23.00 5.06 -14.02
CA SER A 266 22.36 4.66 -12.76
C SER A 266 20.87 4.36 -12.89
N GLY A 267 20.27 4.60 -14.06
CA GLY A 267 18.86 4.35 -14.35
C GLY A 267 18.11 5.56 -14.91
N THR A 268 16.80 5.41 -15.02
CA THR A 268 15.90 6.42 -15.58
C THR A 268 15.22 7.20 -14.47
N TYR A 269 15.32 8.54 -14.48
CA TYR A 269 14.64 9.42 -13.53
C TYR A 269 13.95 10.59 -14.24
N SER A 270 13.07 11.31 -13.53
CA SER A 270 12.41 12.51 -14.02
C SER A 270 13.09 13.73 -13.39
N ALA A 271 13.50 14.67 -14.23
CA ALA A 271 14.06 15.97 -13.86
C ALA A 271 12.98 17.06 -13.89
N LEU A 272 11.73 16.70 -13.58
CA LEU A 272 10.60 17.62 -13.55
C LEU A 272 10.81 18.63 -12.41
N GLU A 273 10.51 19.90 -12.68
CA GLU A 273 10.66 20.94 -11.67
C GLU A 273 9.67 20.73 -10.52
N GLU A 274 10.05 21.15 -9.31
CA GLU A 274 9.21 21.01 -8.13
C GLU A 274 7.88 21.76 -8.30
N ARG A 275 7.91 22.97 -8.87
CA ARG A 275 6.72 23.77 -9.15
C ARG A 275 5.75 23.06 -10.10
N GLN A 276 6.26 22.47 -11.18
CA GLN A 276 5.47 21.69 -12.15
C GLN A 276 4.87 20.44 -11.49
N SER A 277 5.66 19.74 -10.67
CA SER A 277 5.21 18.57 -9.90
C SER A 277 4.07 18.91 -8.95
N LEU A 278 4.18 20.03 -8.23
CA LEU A 278 3.14 20.53 -7.31
C LEU A 278 1.86 20.95 -8.04
N LEU A 279 1.99 21.59 -9.21
CA LEU A 279 0.85 21.97 -10.03
C LEU A 279 0.06 20.75 -10.49
N ILE A 280 0.74 19.74 -11.04
CA ILE A 280 0.14 18.47 -11.46
C ILE A 280 -0.53 17.78 -10.27
N LEU A 281 0.17 17.68 -9.13
CA LEU A 281 -0.37 17.08 -7.90
C LEU A 281 -1.67 17.77 -7.45
N ASN A 282 -1.71 19.10 -7.43
CA ASN A 282 -2.88 19.85 -6.97
C ASN A 282 -4.08 19.64 -7.90
N LYS A 283 -3.88 19.60 -9.23
CA LYS A 283 -4.97 19.28 -10.16
C LYS A 283 -5.50 17.87 -9.96
N ILE A 284 -4.61 16.89 -9.76
CA ILE A 284 -5.00 15.51 -9.46
C ILE A 284 -5.78 15.44 -8.14
N LYS A 285 -5.33 16.14 -7.08
CA LYS A 285 -6.03 16.20 -5.78
C LYS A 285 -7.46 16.71 -5.93
N ASN A 286 -7.64 17.82 -6.64
CA ASN A 286 -8.96 18.43 -6.83
C ASN A 286 -9.91 17.49 -7.61
N ALA A 287 -9.43 16.92 -8.71
CA ALA A 287 -10.22 15.99 -9.51
C ALA A 287 -10.57 14.70 -8.74
N PHE A 288 -9.65 14.21 -7.91
CA PHE A 288 -9.87 13.00 -7.10
C PHE A 288 -10.83 13.22 -5.93
N ALA A 289 -10.85 14.43 -5.33
CA ALA A 289 -11.75 14.76 -4.23
C ALA A 289 -13.23 14.51 -4.59
N GLU A 290 -13.61 14.78 -5.84
CA GLU A 290 -14.97 14.57 -6.36
C GLU A 290 -15.20 13.14 -6.90
N ASN A 291 -14.12 12.37 -7.10
CA ASN A 291 -14.13 11.09 -7.82
C ASN A 291 -13.35 10.00 -7.07
N GLN A 292 -13.66 9.77 -5.79
CA GLN A 292 -12.90 8.87 -4.92
C GLN A 292 -12.82 7.40 -5.39
N ASP A 293 -13.76 6.97 -6.24
CA ASP A 293 -13.78 5.62 -6.83
C ASP A 293 -12.98 5.52 -8.15
N ALA A 294 -12.38 6.62 -8.63
CA ALA A 294 -11.66 6.66 -9.90
C ALA A 294 -10.20 6.23 -9.78
N VAL A 295 -9.68 5.72 -10.89
CA VAL A 295 -8.24 5.48 -11.09
C VAL A 295 -7.65 6.55 -11.99
N LEU A 296 -6.40 6.92 -11.76
CA LEU A 296 -5.67 7.81 -12.66
C LEU A 296 -5.14 6.99 -13.84
N LEU A 297 -5.46 7.42 -15.06
CA LEU A 297 -5.12 6.73 -16.29
C LEU A 297 -4.15 7.56 -17.13
N THR A 298 -3.05 6.94 -17.57
CA THR A 298 -1.99 7.60 -18.35
C THR A 298 -1.27 6.62 -19.28
N THR A 299 -0.26 7.06 -20.03
CA THR A 299 0.58 6.20 -20.87
C THR A 299 1.63 5.40 -20.07
N LEU A 300 2.02 4.24 -20.59
CA LEU A 300 2.95 3.31 -19.93
C LEU A 300 4.29 3.94 -19.53
N ASP A 301 4.85 4.78 -20.40
CA ASP A 301 6.16 5.40 -20.25
C ASP A 301 6.22 6.43 -19.11
N VAL A 302 5.11 7.10 -18.80
CA VAL A 302 5.05 8.14 -17.76
C VAL A 302 4.42 7.66 -16.44
N ARG A 303 3.68 6.54 -16.46
CA ARG A 303 2.89 6.03 -15.32
C ARG A 303 3.63 6.01 -13.98
N ARG A 304 4.85 5.47 -13.95
CA ARG A 304 5.67 5.40 -12.73
C ARG A 304 6.05 6.77 -12.15
N PHE A 305 6.26 7.76 -13.02
CA PHE A 305 6.63 9.11 -12.60
C PHE A 305 5.42 9.83 -12.03
N VAL A 306 4.25 9.64 -12.66
CA VAL A 306 2.96 10.07 -12.12
C VAL A 306 2.71 9.44 -10.75
N ARG A 307 2.95 8.13 -10.58
CA ARG A 307 2.85 7.47 -9.27
C ARG A 307 3.75 8.12 -8.22
N LYS A 308 5.02 8.39 -8.55
CA LYS A 308 5.96 9.08 -7.65
C LYS A 308 5.52 10.49 -7.26
N ILE A 309 4.91 11.24 -8.18
CA ILE A 309 4.36 12.58 -7.88
C ILE A 309 3.26 12.49 -6.82
N ILE A 310 2.42 11.46 -6.87
CA ILE A 310 1.23 11.37 -6.01
C ILE A 310 1.39 10.52 -4.75
N GLU A 311 2.38 9.62 -4.67
CA GLU A 311 2.46 8.57 -3.63
C GLU A 311 2.47 9.09 -2.19
N ARG A 312 3.03 10.29 -1.97
CA ARG A 312 3.12 10.92 -0.64
C ARG A 312 1.76 11.39 -0.14
N ASP A 313 0.97 12.00 -1.02
CA ASP A 313 -0.26 12.72 -0.67
C ASP A 313 -1.53 11.93 -1.00
N LEU A 314 -1.53 11.20 -2.12
CA LEU A 314 -2.67 10.45 -2.66
C LEU A 314 -2.31 8.98 -2.86
N PHE A 315 -1.73 8.34 -1.86
CA PHE A 315 -1.35 6.93 -1.92
C PHE A 315 -2.48 5.99 -2.32
N VAL A 316 -3.70 6.31 -1.87
CA VAL A 316 -4.92 5.53 -2.14
C VAL A 316 -5.37 5.59 -3.59
N LEU A 317 -4.95 6.62 -4.36
CA LEU A 317 -5.29 6.78 -5.77
C LEU A 317 -4.42 5.83 -6.61
N PRO A 318 -5.03 4.82 -7.27
CA PRO A 318 -4.31 3.92 -8.17
C PRO A 318 -3.94 4.63 -9.46
N VAL A 319 -2.74 4.33 -10.00
CA VAL A 319 -2.31 4.81 -11.32
C VAL A 319 -2.17 3.62 -12.26
N LEU A 320 -2.94 3.63 -13.34
CA LEU A 320 -2.94 2.60 -14.37
C LEU A 320 -2.44 3.14 -15.70
N SER A 321 -1.86 2.25 -16.50
CA SER A 321 -1.57 2.54 -17.91
C SER A 321 -2.69 2.02 -18.83
N TRP A 322 -2.80 2.60 -20.03
CA TRP A 322 -3.73 2.10 -21.06
C TRP A 322 -3.54 0.60 -21.37
N GLN A 323 -2.29 0.15 -21.40
CA GLN A 323 -1.91 -1.24 -21.69
C GLN A 323 -2.35 -2.22 -20.59
N GLU A 324 -2.56 -1.76 -19.37
CA GLU A 324 -3.04 -2.58 -18.25
C GLU A 324 -4.55 -2.85 -18.30
N LEU A 325 -5.31 -2.07 -19.07
CA LEU A 325 -6.76 -2.21 -19.16
C LEU A 325 -7.17 -3.22 -20.24
N GLY A 326 -6.43 -3.22 -21.36
CA GLY A 326 -6.78 -3.98 -22.56
C GLY A 326 -8.04 -3.45 -23.26
N ASP A 327 -8.33 -4.01 -24.44
CA ASP A 327 -9.35 -3.44 -25.34
C ASP A 327 -10.79 -3.73 -24.90
N GLU A 328 -11.01 -4.72 -24.04
CA GLU A 328 -12.36 -5.20 -23.65
C GLU A 328 -12.99 -4.40 -22.50
N MET A 329 -12.24 -3.50 -21.85
CA MET A 329 -12.72 -2.80 -20.66
C MET A 329 -13.42 -1.50 -21.02
N ASN A 330 -14.67 -1.33 -20.57
CA ASN A 330 -15.38 -0.05 -20.73
C ASN A 330 -14.86 0.98 -19.73
N LEU A 331 -14.61 2.20 -20.20
CA LEU A 331 -14.13 3.30 -19.36
C LEU A 331 -15.19 4.37 -19.23
N LYS A 332 -15.41 4.82 -17.99
CA LYS A 332 -16.20 6.02 -17.70
C LYS A 332 -15.24 7.14 -17.31
N VAL A 333 -15.00 8.06 -18.23
CA VAL A 333 -14.14 9.21 -17.95
C VAL A 333 -14.89 10.15 -17.00
N ALA A 334 -14.37 10.26 -15.78
CA ALA A 334 -14.92 11.13 -14.74
C ALA A 334 -14.34 12.55 -14.81
N GLY A 335 -13.13 12.68 -15.34
CA GLY A 335 -12.46 13.97 -15.56
C GLY A 335 -11.16 13.81 -16.33
N THR A 336 -10.63 14.93 -16.81
CA THR A 336 -9.33 15.02 -17.49
C THR A 336 -8.46 16.04 -16.79
N ILE A 337 -7.19 15.71 -16.56
CA ILE A 337 -6.20 16.59 -15.94
C ILE A 337 -5.41 17.30 -17.03
N GLU A 338 -5.64 18.59 -17.22
CA GLU A 338 -4.96 19.41 -18.23
C GLU A 338 -4.23 20.60 -17.61
N LEU A 339 -3.12 20.99 -18.23
CA LEU A 339 -2.43 22.25 -17.98
C LEU A 339 -2.88 23.24 -19.04
N ILE A 340 -3.36 24.42 -18.64
CA ILE A 340 -3.82 25.46 -19.56
C ILE A 340 -2.61 26.35 -19.90
N GLY A 341 -2.48 26.80 -21.16
CA GLY A 341 -1.29 27.47 -21.70
C GLY A 341 -0.71 28.60 -20.85
N ASP A 342 -1.55 29.42 -20.22
CA ASP A 342 -1.07 30.51 -19.34
C ASP A 342 -0.30 29.99 -18.11
N GLU A 343 -0.61 28.78 -17.64
CA GLU A 343 0.08 28.11 -16.52
C GLU A 343 1.46 27.55 -16.94
N LEU A 344 1.71 27.43 -18.25
CA LEU A 344 2.99 27.02 -18.86
C LEU A 344 3.84 28.22 -19.30
N ASP A 345 3.25 29.40 -19.48
CA ASP A 345 3.92 30.64 -19.90
C ASP A 345 4.29 31.57 -18.72
N GLU A 346 3.61 31.51 -17.56
CA GLU A 346 4.11 32.07 -16.27
C GLU A 346 5.35 31.33 -15.71
N THR A 347 5.98 30.56 -16.58
CA THR A 347 6.91 29.46 -16.35
C THR A 347 8.19 29.65 -17.21
N ALA A 348 8.27 30.78 -17.95
CA ALA A 348 9.45 31.24 -18.69
C ALA A 348 10.28 32.28 -17.91
#